data_AF-A0A6G2VKN1-F1
#
_entry.id   AF-A0A6G2VKN1-F1
#
_cell.length_a   1.000
_cell.length_b   1.000
_cell.length_c   1.000
_cell.angle_alpha   90.00
_cell.angle_beta   90.00
_cell.angle_gamma   90.00
#
_symmetry.space_group_name_H-M   'P 1'
#
loop_
_entity.id
_entity.type
_entity.pdbx_description
1 polymer ?
#
loop_
_entity_poly.entity_id
_entity_poly.type
_entity_poly.pdbx_seq_one_letter_code
_entity_poly.pdbx_strand_id
1 'polypeptide(L)' 'MALMSTQMVDTRTARLPEVPDPSRVAPKDARELSRLFFDQLAVLEEGTPEYSYARNTLIEMNMSLVRFAAGRFRSR' A
#
# COMPACT_ATOMS: atom_id res chain seq x y z
N MET A 1 -9.42 -16.52 -13.79
CA MET A 1 -8.52 -15.39 -14.07
C MET A 1 -9.32 -14.11 -13.85
N ALA A 2 -9.53 -13.74 -12.57
CA ALA A 2 -10.48 -12.70 -12.19
C ALA A 2 -9.81 -11.32 -12.28
N LEU A 3 -10.39 -10.47 -13.13
CA LEU A 3 -10.05 -9.07 -13.30
C LEU A 3 -10.47 -8.29 -12.04
N MET A 4 -9.51 -7.86 -11.21
CA MET A 4 -9.79 -6.87 -10.17
C MET A 4 -9.82 -5.49 -10.82
N SER A 5 -11.03 -5.04 -11.18
CA SER A 5 -11.26 -3.67 -11.64
C SER A 5 -11.27 -2.73 -10.44
N THR A 6 -10.20 -1.96 -10.27
CA THR A 6 -10.13 -0.89 -9.27
C THR A 6 -10.81 0.36 -9.82
N GLN A 7 -12.01 0.66 -9.34
CA GLN A 7 -12.64 1.96 -9.57
C GLN A 7 -11.99 3.02 -8.66
N MET A 8 -11.56 4.11 -9.28
CA MET A 8 -10.94 5.26 -8.62
C MET A 8 -11.99 6.36 -8.51
N VAL A 9 -12.35 6.76 -7.29
CA VAL A 9 -13.33 7.84 -7.04
C VAL A 9 -12.60 9.00 -6.39
N ASP A 10 -12.56 10.13 -7.10
CA ASP A 10 -11.96 11.39 -6.67
C ASP A 10 -12.95 12.21 -5.83
N THR A 11 -12.53 12.62 -4.63
CA THR A 11 -13.06 13.75 -3.86
C THR A 11 -11.98 14.17 -2.85
N ARG A 12 -11.94 15.45 -2.46
CA ARG A 12 -10.85 16.18 -1.74
C ARG A 12 -10.46 15.69 -0.33
N THR A 13 -10.73 14.44 -0.03
CA THR A 13 -10.07 13.56 0.95
C THR A 13 -10.24 12.18 0.31
N ALA A 14 -9.38 11.86 -0.66
CA ALA A 14 -9.52 10.63 -1.42
C ALA A 14 -9.40 9.48 -0.43
N ARG A 15 -10.54 8.88 -0.05
CA ARG A 15 -10.57 7.73 0.84
C ARG A 15 -9.58 6.72 0.28
N LEU A 16 -8.63 6.33 1.14
CA LEU A 16 -7.60 5.36 0.74
C LEU A 16 -8.30 4.15 0.11
N PRO A 17 -7.76 3.64 -1.02
CA PRO A 17 -8.35 2.46 -1.64
C PRO A 17 -8.31 1.32 -0.63
N GLU A 18 -9.44 0.63 -0.48
CA GLU A 18 -9.47 -0.56 0.37
C GLU A 18 -8.61 -1.64 -0.26
N VAL A 19 -7.64 -2.14 0.50
CA VAL A 19 -6.75 -3.23 0.09
C VAL A 19 -7.06 -4.47 0.95
N PRO A 20 -7.83 -5.46 0.43
CA PRO A 20 -8.29 -6.59 1.24
C PRO A 20 -7.19 -7.54 1.72
N ASP A 21 -6.12 -7.72 0.92
CA ASP A 21 -4.95 -8.52 1.29
C ASP A 21 -3.67 -7.79 0.86
N PRO A 22 -3.23 -6.80 1.66
CA PRO A 22 -2.10 -5.96 1.29
C PRO A 22 -0.80 -6.77 1.16
N SER A 23 -0.67 -7.85 1.94
CA SER A 23 0.50 -8.72 1.96
C SER A 23 0.76 -9.48 0.65
N ARG A 24 -0.28 -9.63 -0.18
CA ARG A 24 -0.28 -10.35 -1.47
C ARG A 24 -0.23 -9.46 -2.70
N VAL A 25 -0.16 -8.14 -2.52
CA VAL A 25 0.00 -7.20 -3.63
C VAL A 25 1.33 -7.49 -4.35
N ALA A 26 1.30 -7.52 -5.69
CA ALA A 26 2.50 -7.76 -6.47
C ALA A 26 3.50 -6.61 -6.24
N PRO A 27 4.84 -6.86 -6.25
CA PRO A 27 5.81 -5.81 -5.92
C PRO A 27 5.74 -4.55 -6.79
N LYS A 28 5.30 -4.68 -8.05
CA LYS A 28 5.10 -3.53 -8.95
C LYS A 28 3.92 -2.67 -8.47
N ASP A 29 2.77 -3.30 -8.25
CA ASP A 29 1.55 -2.62 -7.82
C ASP A 29 1.72 -2.04 -6.41
N ALA A 30 2.45 -2.73 -5.53
CA ALA A 30 2.79 -2.24 -4.20
C ALA A 30 3.59 -0.94 -4.25
N ARG A 31 4.53 -0.79 -5.20
CA ARG A 31 5.28 0.48 -5.40
C ARG A 31 4.35 1.62 -5.84
N GLU A 32 3.42 1.33 -6.73
CA GLU A 32 2.49 2.34 -7.26
C GLU A 32 1.48 2.77 -6.19
N LEU A 33 0.84 1.81 -5.51
CA LEU A 33 -0.12 2.06 -4.43
C LEU A 33 0.52 2.74 -3.22
N SER A 34 1.75 2.37 -2.85
CA SER A 34 2.42 2.97 -1.69
C SER A 34 2.57 4.49 -1.81
N ARG A 35 2.69 5.05 -3.02
CA ARG A 35 2.75 6.50 -3.22
C ARG A 35 1.48 7.19 -2.71
N LEU A 36 0.31 6.68 -3.10
CA LEU A 36 -0.98 7.22 -2.65
C LEU A 36 -1.13 7.15 -1.13
N PHE A 37 -0.69 6.05 -0.53
CA PHE A 37 -0.74 5.88 0.92
C PHE A 37 0.26 6.79 1.65
N PHE A 38 1.45 7.02 1.12
CA PHE A 38 2.40 7.97 1.69
C PHE A 38 1.88 9.41 1.63
N ASP A 39 1.27 9.80 0.50
CA ASP A 39 0.68 11.13 0.35
C ASP A 39 -0.44 11.37 1.37
N GLN A 40 -1.26 10.35 1.65
CA GLN A 40 -2.28 10.44 2.70
C GLN A 40 -1.66 10.43 4.10
N LEU A 41 -0.70 9.55 4.38
CA LEU A 41 -0.05 9.48 5.69
C LEU A 41 0.62 10.81 6.08
N ALA A 42 1.10 11.58 5.10
CA ALA A 42 1.72 12.89 5.32
C ALA A 42 0.74 13.97 5.83
N VAL A 43 -0.57 13.79 5.62
CA VAL A 43 -1.59 14.77 6.02
C VAL A 43 -2.53 14.26 7.12
N LEU A 44 -2.53 12.95 7.38
CA LEU A 44 -3.34 12.33 8.42
C LEU A 44 -2.75 12.59 9.81
N GLU A 45 -3.62 12.86 10.78
CA GLU A 45 -3.22 13.04 12.18
C GLU A 45 -2.89 11.69 12.84
N GLU A 46 -1.74 11.63 13.51
CA GLU A 46 -1.34 10.43 14.24
C GLU A 46 -2.29 10.14 15.41
N GLY A 47 -2.60 8.85 15.61
CA GLY A 47 -3.59 8.40 16.61
C GLY A 47 -5.01 8.23 16.05
N THR A 48 -5.26 8.64 14.81
CA THR A 48 -6.54 8.38 14.13
C THR A 48 -6.62 6.95 13.56
N PRO A 49 -7.83 6.37 13.41
CA PRO A 49 -8.04 5.11 12.71
C PRO A 49 -7.50 5.15 11.27
N GLU A 50 -7.67 6.27 10.58
CA GLU A 50 -7.24 6.47 9.20
C GLU A 50 -5.71 6.45 9.08
N TYR A 51 -5.00 7.14 9.98
CA TYR A 51 -3.53 7.08 10.05
C TYR A 51 -3.05 5.65 10.31
N SER A 52 -3.70 4.95 11.24
CA SER A 52 -3.37 3.56 11.56
C SER A 52 -3.59 2.64 10.37
N TYR A 53 -4.71 2.82 9.65
CA TYR A 53 -5.01 2.07 8.43
C TYR A 53 -3.96 2.32 7.35
N ALA A 54 -3.64 3.59 7.08
CA ALA A 54 -2.66 3.98 6.07
C ALA A 54 -1.29 3.35 6.35
N ARG A 55 -0.82 3.51 7.59
CA ARG A 55 0.47 2.98 8.05
C ARG A 55 0.52 1.46 8.00
N ASN A 56 -0.49 0.76 8.52
CA ASN A 56 -0.50 -0.70 8.57
C ASN A 56 -0.54 -1.29 7.15
N THR A 57 -1.38 -0.72 6.28
CA THR A 57 -1.47 -1.14 4.87
C THR A 57 -0.15 -0.93 4.14
N LEU A 58 0.54 0.21 4.36
CA LEU A 58 1.89 0.45 3.82
C LEU A 58 2.89 -0.62 4.26
N ILE A 59 2.91 -0.97 5.55
CA ILE A 59 3.81 -1.99 6.10
C ILE A 59 3.56 -3.32 5.39
N GLU A 60 2.32 -3.76 5.34
CA GLU A 60 1.94 -5.06 4.77
C GLU A 60 2.22 -5.13 3.26
N MET A 61 1.84 -4.10 2.49
CA MET A 61 2.13 -4.04 1.05
C MET A 61 3.63 -4.09 0.77
N ASN A 62 4.44 -3.34 1.53
CA ASN A 62 5.87 -3.26 1.29
C ASN A 62 6.63 -4.52 1.71
N MET A 63 6.02 -5.45 2.46
CA MET A 63 6.64 -6.75 2.74
C MET A 63 6.90 -7.55 1.45
N SER A 64 6.00 -7.47 0.45
CA SER A 64 6.22 -8.09 -0.87
C SER A 64 7.48 -7.54 -1.54
N LEU A 65 7.68 -6.23 -1.41
CA LEU A 65 8.79 -5.50 -2.02
C LEU A 65 10.11 -5.76 -1.32
N VAL A 66 10.10 -5.80 0.02
CA VAL A 66 11.25 -6.16 0.84
C VAL A 66 11.71 -7.58 0.50
N ARG A 67 10.79 -8.55 0.43
CA ARG A 67 11.12 -9.93 0.03
C ARG A 67 11.75 -9.99 -1.35
N PHE A 68 11.17 -9.28 -2.32
CA PHE A 68 11.70 -9.20 -3.69
C PHE A 68 13.10 -8.56 -3.75
N ALA A 69 13.34 -7.48 -3.01
CA ALA A 69 14.63 -6.81 -2.96
C ALA A 69 15.70 -7.66 -2.24
N ALA A 70 15.39 -8.16 -1.04
CA ALA A 70 16.28 -8.97 -0.22
C ALA A 70 16.70 -10.27 -0.91
N GLY A 71 15.82 -10.87 -1.73
CA GLY A 71 16.14 -12.08 -2.51
C GLY A 71 17.38 -11.95 -3.39
N ARG A 72 17.73 -10.74 -3.85
CA ARG A 72 18.92 -10.47 -4.68
C ARG A 72 20.24 -10.56 -3.91
N PHE A 73 20.21 -10.57 -2.58
CA PHE A 73 21.40 -10.56 -1.73
C PHE A 73 21.66 -11.89 -1.02
N ARG A 74 20.81 -12.92 -1.19
CA ARG A 74 20.98 -14.21 -0.49
C ARG A 74 22.24 -14.98 -0.84
N SER A 75 22.84 -14.71 -1.99
CA SER A 75 24.06 -15.38 -2.46
C SER A 75 25.31 -14.50 -2.34
N ARG A 76 25.27 -13.47 -1.50
CA ARG A 76 26.37 -12.54 -1.26
C ARG A 76 26.95 -12.74 0.13
#